data_AF-A0A8H7N7V9-F1
#
_entry.id   AF-A0A8H7N7V9-F1
#
_cell.length_a   1.000
_cell.length_b   1.000
_cell.length_c   1.000
_cell.angle_alpha   90.00
_cell.angle_beta   90.00
_cell.angle_gamma   90.00
#
_symmetry.space_group_name_H-M   'P 1'
#
loop_
_entity.id
_entity.type
_entity.pdbx_description
1 polymer ?
#
loop_
_entity_poly.entity_id
_entity_poly.type
_entity_poly.pdbx_seq_one_letter_code
_entity_poly.pdbx_strand_id
1 'polypeptide(L)'
;MSSDPAWRPLPLPSEAELPALLVSFQVEAASYTVRVTDMANMWIESLDRKAICMRGWGENTSIDPSDTPENMAKFLSSIHSALDPSLAGHDQTSMTLSQGSMSDTGEGGLTLRIICDLPGLAALKWPVHLKKAPSSSITSNLVLPLIQAHFLRQRELDSLANLLHQKDQVITKLLDKLEAVGTGLEHIFNPLSGKRRSAGQSQRIK
;
A
#
# COMPACT_ATOMS: atom_id res chain seq x y z
N MET A 1 -6.62 -1.10 14.61
CA MET A 1 -5.68 -0.10 14.05
C MET A 1 -6.27 0.33 12.74
N SER A 2 -6.74 1.58 12.63
CA SER A 2 -7.30 2.08 11.37
C SER A 2 -6.17 2.15 10.38
N SER A 3 -6.14 1.25 9.39
CA SER A 3 -5.24 1.38 8.26
C SER A 3 -5.60 2.68 7.55
N ASP A 4 -4.68 3.65 7.53
CA ASP A 4 -4.88 4.84 6.70
C ASP A 4 -5.16 4.41 5.26
N PRO A 5 -6.11 5.08 4.57
CA PRO A 5 -6.45 4.74 3.20
C PRO A 5 -5.20 4.83 2.33
N ALA A 6 -4.75 3.67 1.83
CA ALA A 6 -3.60 3.58 0.94
C ALA A 6 -3.99 4.10 -0.45
N TRP A 7 -3.74 5.38 -0.68
CA TRP A 7 -3.94 6.06 -1.95
C TRP A 7 -2.91 5.63 -2.98
N ARG A 8 -3.37 5.35 -4.21
CA ARG A 8 -2.54 4.97 -5.36
C ARG A 8 -3.14 5.51 -6.65
N PRO A 9 -2.36 5.63 -7.75
CA PRO A 9 -2.92 5.94 -9.07
C PRO A 9 -4.00 4.91 -9.45
N LEU A 10 -5.14 5.38 -9.94
CA LEU A 10 -6.17 4.50 -10.48
C LEU A 10 -5.65 3.93 -11.82
N PRO A 11 -5.52 2.59 -11.97
CA PRO A 11 -4.92 1.99 -13.16
C PRO A 11 -5.93 1.94 -14.32
N LEU A 12 -6.22 3.12 -14.88
CA LEU A 12 -6.99 3.25 -16.11
C LEU A 12 -6.09 3.10 -17.34
N PRO A 13 -6.64 2.61 -18.47
CA PRO A 13 -5.91 2.57 -19.73
C PRO A 13 -5.41 3.97 -20.13
N SER A 14 -4.18 4.06 -20.64
CA SER A 14 -3.53 5.33 -21.00
C SER A 14 -4.24 6.13 -22.09
N GLU A 15 -5.17 5.50 -22.82
CA GLU A 15 -5.99 6.14 -23.86
C GLU A 15 -7.16 6.96 -23.27
N ALA A 16 -7.39 6.89 -21.96
CA ALA A 16 -8.40 7.70 -21.32
C ALA A 16 -7.91 9.16 -21.22
N GLU A 17 -8.57 10.09 -21.90
CA GLU A 17 -8.36 11.56 -21.78
C GLU A 17 -8.84 12.07 -20.40
N LEU A 18 -8.35 11.46 -19.33
CA LEU A 18 -8.75 11.72 -17.95
C LEU A 18 -7.57 12.32 -17.17
N PRO A 19 -7.85 13.19 -16.19
CA PRO A 19 -6.82 13.66 -15.28
C PRO A 19 -6.23 12.48 -14.49
N ALA A 20 -5.07 12.67 -13.89
CA ALA A 20 -4.49 11.68 -12.99
C ALA A 20 -5.40 11.47 -11.78
N LEU A 21 -6.09 10.32 -11.76
CA LEU A 21 -7.00 9.94 -10.68
C LEU A 21 -6.27 9.09 -9.63
N LEU A 22 -6.60 9.31 -8.37
CA LEU A 22 -6.18 8.46 -7.27
C LEU A 22 -7.35 7.63 -6.78
N VAL A 23 -7.05 6.41 -6.35
CA VAL A 23 -8.00 5.48 -5.73
C VAL A 23 -7.50 5.01 -4.37
N SER A 24 -8.42 4.85 -3.45
CA SER A 24 -8.24 4.13 -2.20
C SER A 24 -9.32 3.06 -2.11
N PHE A 25 -8.91 1.82 -1.88
CA PHE A 25 -9.81 0.71 -1.62
C PHE A 25 -9.62 0.21 -0.19
N GLN A 26 -10.69 0.26 0.59
CA GLN A 26 -10.74 -0.27 1.95
C GLN A 26 -11.69 -1.46 1.95
N VAL A 27 -11.21 -2.60 2.41
CA VAL A 27 -11.97 -3.86 2.41
C VAL A 27 -12.02 -4.41 3.84
N GLU A 28 -13.18 -4.91 4.23
CA GLU A 28 -13.37 -5.69 5.45
C GLU A 28 -13.91 -7.08 5.08
N ALA A 29 -14.32 -7.90 6.06
CA ALA A 29 -14.73 -9.29 5.81
C ALA A 29 -15.91 -9.45 4.83
N ALA A 30 -16.82 -8.49 4.77
CA ALA A 30 -17.99 -8.52 3.89
C ALA A 30 -18.50 -7.11 3.56
N SER A 31 -17.60 -6.14 3.51
CA SER A 31 -17.91 -4.75 3.17
C SER A 31 -16.72 -4.15 2.43
N TYR A 32 -16.97 -3.08 1.68
CA TYR A 32 -15.89 -2.29 1.11
C TYR A 32 -16.24 -0.81 1.05
N THR A 33 -15.21 0.01 0.93
CA THR A 33 -15.30 1.42 0.54
C THR A 33 -14.28 1.73 -0.54
N VAL A 34 -14.76 2.20 -1.70
CA VAL A 34 -13.93 2.74 -2.78
C VAL A 34 -14.01 4.26 -2.71
N ARG A 35 -12.86 4.92 -2.76
CA ARG A 35 -12.75 6.38 -2.87
C ARG A 35 -11.92 6.70 -4.11
N VAL A 36 -12.41 7.61 -4.94
CA VAL A 36 -11.70 8.12 -6.11
C VAL A 36 -11.61 9.64 -6.00
N THR A 37 -10.48 10.22 -6.41
CA THR A 37 -10.29 11.68 -6.40
C THR A 37 -9.44 12.13 -7.58
N ASP A 38 -9.79 13.28 -8.13
CA ASP A 38 -9.01 14.07 -9.10
C ASP A 38 -8.23 15.20 -8.41
N MET A 39 -8.08 15.13 -7.07
CA MET A 39 -7.53 16.17 -6.17
C MET A 39 -8.41 17.42 -5.97
N ALA A 40 -9.47 17.61 -6.76
CA ALA A 40 -10.40 18.75 -6.62
C ALA A 40 -11.79 18.33 -6.10
N ASN A 41 -12.19 17.10 -6.44
CA ASN A 41 -13.43 16.43 -6.09
C ASN A 41 -13.08 15.05 -5.53
N MET A 42 -14.02 14.48 -4.78
CA MET A 42 -13.95 13.10 -4.30
C MET A 42 -15.26 12.41 -4.60
N TRP A 43 -15.17 11.15 -5.01
CA TRP A 43 -16.31 10.28 -5.18
C TRP A 43 -16.14 9.03 -4.35
N ILE A 44 -17.21 8.61 -3.68
CA ILE A 44 -17.16 7.54 -2.69
C ILE A 44 -18.30 6.56 -2.96
N GLU A 45 -17.99 5.28 -2.88
CA GLU A 45 -18.96 4.22 -2.71
C GLU A 45 -18.59 3.40 -1.47
N SER A 46 -19.59 3.10 -0.63
CA SER A 46 -19.45 2.16 0.49
C SER A 46 -20.60 1.16 0.42
N LEU A 47 -20.28 -0.14 0.36
CA LEU A 47 -21.27 -1.21 0.40
C LEU A 47 -21.03 -2.13 1.59
N ASP A 48 -22.12 -2.49 2.25
CA ASP A 48 -22.16 -3.56 3.23
C ASP A 48 -22.50 -4.91 2.56
N ARG A 49 -22.48 -5.99 3.35
CA ARG A 49 -22.75 -7.34 2.87
C ARG A 49 -24.06 -7.43 2.10
N LYS A 50 -25.12 -6.80 2.64
CA LYS A 50 -26.46 -6.86 2.04
C LYS A 50 -26.47 -6.17 0.67
N ALA A 51 -25.89 -4.99 0.58
CA ALA A 51 -25.83 -4.24 -0.67
C ALA A 51 -24.97 -4.93 -1.73
N ILE A 52 -23.84 -5.55 -1.33
CA ILE A 52 -23.02 -6.38 -2.22
C ILE A 52 -23.86 -7.54 -2.77
N CYS A 53 -24.55 -8.30 -1.92
CA CYS A 53 -25.36 -9.43 -2.37
C CYS A 53 -26.51 -9.01 -3.29
N MET A 54 -27.22 -7.92 -2.95
CA MET A 54 -28.33 -7.42 -3.79
C MET A 54 -27.84 -6.98 -5.17
N ARG A 55 -26.70 -6.28 -5.25
CA ARG A 55 -26.13 -5.88 -6.54
C ARG A 55 -25.55 -7.07 -7.29
N GLY A 56 -24.87 -8.00 -6.61
CA GLY A 56 -24.37 -9.25 -7.21
C GLY A 56 -25.47 -10.03 -7.91
N TRP A 57 -26.63 -10.12 -7.27
CA TRP A 57 -27.82 -10.74 -7.86
C TRP A 57 -28.35 -9.96 -9.07
N GLY A 58 -28.47 -8.63 -8.97
CA GLY A 58 -28.96 -7.78 -10.07
C GLY A 58 -28.05 -7.77 -11.30
N GLU A 59 -26.73 -7.82 -11.09
CA GLU A 59 -25.70 -7.84 -12.14
C GLU A 59 -25.42 -9.26 -12.66
N ASN A 60 -25.99 -10.29 -12.04
CA ASN A 60 -25.74 -11.70 -12.34
C ASN A 60 -24.23 -12.02 -12.33
N THR A 61 -23.56 -11.68 -11.22
CA THR A 61 -22.11 -11.84 -11.09
C THR A 61 -21.69 -13.30 -11.13
N SER A 62 -20.56 -13.59 -11.79
CA SER A 62 -20.04 -14.96 -11.93
C SER A 62 -19.64 -15.62 -10.61
N ILE A 63 -19.29 -14.81 -9.61
CA ILE A 63 -19.15 -15.23 -8.21
C ILE A 63 -20.40 -14.75 -7.49
N ASP A 64 -21.13 -15.67 -6.83
CA ASP A 64 -22.24 -15.30 -5.95
C ASP A 64 -21.72 -14.98 -4.54
N PRO A 65 -21.65 -13.70 -4.13
CA PRO A 65 -21.17 -13.31 -2.81
C PRO A 65 -22.12 -13.70 -1.67
N SER A 66 -23.36 -14.13 -1.97
CA SER A 66 -24.36 -14.50 -0.98
C SER A 66 -24.25 -15.96 -0.51
N ASP A 67 -23.72 -16.85 -1.37
CA ASP A 67 -23.66 -18.30 -1.16
C ASP A 67 -22.76 -18.70 0.02
N THR A 68 -21.48 -18.32 -0.01
CA THR A 68 -20.51 -18.68 1.04
C THR A 68 -19.62 -17.50 1.46
N PRO A 69 -19.09 -17.48 2.70
CA PRO A 69 -18.07 -16.51 3.10
C PRO A 69 -16.83 -16.51 2.20
N GLU A 70 -16.44 -17.67 1.68
CA GLU A 70 -15.32 -17.83 0.75
C GLU A 70 -15.60 -17.14 -0.59
N ASN A 71 -16.83 -17.23 -1.11
CA ASN A 71 -17.20 -16.52 -2.33
C ASN A 71 -17.18 -15.00 -2.12
N MET A 72 -17.68 -14.51 -0.98
CA MET A 72 -17.55 -13.09 -0.62
C MET A 72 -16.09 -12.64 -0.59
N ALA A 73 -15.21 -13.42 0.05
CA ALA A 73 -13.78 -13.11 0.11
C ALA A 73 -13.13 -13.10 -1.28
N LYS A 74 -13.43 -14.09 -2.14
CA LYS A 74 -12.93 -14.13 -3.53
C LYS A 74 -13.43 -12.96 -4.36
N PHE A 75 -14.70 -12.61 -4.22
CA PHE A 75 -15.32 -11.46 -4.89
C PHE A 75 -14.61 -10.16 -4.51
N LEU A 76 -14.45 -9.89 -3.21
CA LEU A 76 -13.76 -8.71 -2.71
C LEU A 76 -12.27 -8.68 -3.12
N SER A 77 -11.61 -9.83 -3.10
CA SER A 77 -10.22 -9.95 -3.56
C SER A 77 -10.06 -9.69 -5.06
N SER A 78 -11.06 -10.06 -5.87
CA SER A 78 -11.05 -9.80 -7.32
C SER A 78 -11.15 -8.30 -7.60
N ILE A 79 -12.03 -7.60 -6.89
CA ILE A 79 -12.14 -6.13 -6.96
C ILE A 79 -10.86 -5.46 -6.47
N HIS A 80 -10.27 -5.93 -5.37
CA HIS A 80 -9.02 -5.37 -4.84
C HIS A 80 -7.89 -5.49 -5.86
N SER A 81 -7.73 -6.65 -6.48
CA SER A 81 -6.68 -6.90 -7.47
C SER A 81 -6.85 -6.03 -8.72
N ALA A 82 -8.09 -5.71 -9.11
CA ALA A 82 -8.35 -4.76 -10.20
C ALA A 82 -7.89 -3.33 -9.86
N LEU A 83 -8.06 -2.91 -8.60
CA LEU A 83 -7.74 -1.56 -8.14
C LEU A 83 -6.27 -1.39 -7.71
N ASP A 84 -5.52 -2.48 -7.56
CA ASP A 84 -4.14 -2.49 -7.09
C ASP A 84 -3.22 -3.26 -8.06
N PRO A 85 -2.44 -2.55 -8.89
CA PRO A 85 -1.50 -3.17 -9.84
C PRO A 85 -0.40 -4.01 -9.20
N SER A 86 -0.17 -3.88 -7.89
CA SER A 86 0.84 -4.67 -7.19
C SER A 86 0.36 -6.06 -6.79
N LEU A 87 -0.95 -6.34 -6.88
CA LEU A 87 -1.53 -7.62 -6.52
C LEU A 87 -1.54 -8.59 -7.70
N ALA A 88 -1.37 -9.88 -7.39
CA ALA A 88 -1.51 -10.94 -8.37
C ALA A 88 -2.94 -10.99 -8.93
N GLY A 89 -3.07 -11.23 -10.24
CA GLY A 89 -4.35 -11.27 -10.94
C GLY A 89 -4.80 -9.93 -11.51
N HIS A 90 -4.10 -8.81 -11.23
CA HIS A 90 -4.40 -7.51 -11.86
C HIS A 90 -4.32 -7.55 -13.39
N ASP A 91 -3.38 -8.34 -13.93
CA ASP A 91 -3.18 -8.56 -15.37
C ASP A 91 -4.39 -9.20 -16.07
N GLN A 92 -5.27 -9.84 -15.30
CA GLN A 92 -6.53 -10.43 -15.77
C GLN A 92 -7.72 -9.49 -15.51
N THR A 93 -7.47 -8.20 -15.28
CA THR A 93 -8.52 -7.22 -15.03
C THR A 93 -8.51 -6.09 -16.05
N SER A 94 -9.69 -5.53 -16.29
CA SER A 94 -9.85 -4.31 -17.07
C SER A 94 -10.84 -3.39 -16.38
N MET A 95 -10.65 -2.09 -16.58
CA MET A 95 -11.49 -1.08 -15.96
C MET A 95 -11.79 0.06 -16.90
N THR A 96 -13.01 0.58 -16.81
CA THR A 96 -13.42 1.80 -17.51
C THR A 96 -14.13 2.73 -16.55
N LEU A 97 -13.90 4.03 -16.71
CA LEU A 97 -14.57 5.07 -15.94
C LEU A 97 -15.48 5.86 -16.86
N SER A 98 -16.74 6.01 -16.48
CA SER A 98 -17.72 6.81 -17.23
C SER A 98 -18.53 7.70 -16.28
N GLN A 99 -19.23 8.67 -16.86
CA GLN A 99 -20.27 9.39 -16.12
C GLN A 99 -21.32 8.39 -15.62
N GLY A 100 -21.71 8.54 -14.35
CA GLY A 100 -22.72 7.68 -13.75
C GLY A 100 -24.14 8.11 -14.12
N SER A 101 -25.08 7.17 -14.04
CA SER A 101 -26.50 7.48 -14.18
C SER A 101 -26.99 8.31 -13.00
N MET A 102 -27.91 9.25 -13.25
CA MET A 102 -28.57 10.01 -12.20
C MET A 102 -29.28 9.12 -11.16
N SER A 103 -29.80 7.95 -11.57
CA SER A 103 -30.43 6.99 -10.68
C SER A 103 -29.47 6.36 -9.67
N ASP A 104 -28.24 6.10 -10.09
CA ASP A 104 -27.32 5.24 -9.36
C ASP A 104 -26.34 6.09 -8.52
N THR A 105 -25.84 7.17 -9.13
CA THR A 105 -24.75 7.97 -8.57
C THR A 105 -25.16 9.40 -8.19
N GLY A 106 -26.36 9.84 -8.61
CA GLY A 106 -26.80 11.23 -8.47
C GLY A 106 -26.02 12.21 -9.37
N GLU A 107 -26.22 13.50 -9.13
CA GLU A 107 -25.62 14.56 -9.93
C GLU A 107 -24.10 14.57 -9.83
N GLY A 108 -23.43 14.57 -11.00
CA GLY A 108 -21.97 14.60 -11.09
C GLY A 108 -21.29 13.33 -10.55
N GLY A 109 -22.03 12.22 -10.42
CA GLY A 109 -21.48 10.93 -10.03
C GLY A 109 -20.78 10.19 -11.18
N LEU A 110 -19.99 9.19 -10.82
CA LEU A 110 -19.17 8.40 -11.73
C LEU A 110 -19.48 6.91 -11.59
N THR A 111 -19.34 6.14 -12.66
CA THR A 111 -19.38 4.68 -12.59
C THR A 111 -18.05 4.12 -13.03
N LEU A 112 -17.39 3.41 -12.12
CA LEU A 112 -16.18 2.64 -12.42
C LEU A 112 -16.61 1.20 -12.68
N ARG A 113 -16.50 0.76 -13.94
CA ARG A 113 -16.80 -0.61 -14.33
C ARG A 113 -15.53 -1.43 -14.24
N ILE A 114 -15.58 -2.47 -13.41
CA ILE A 114 -14.49 -3.42 -13.21
C ILE A 114 -14.88 -4.73 -13.89
N ILE A 115 -13.94 -5.31 -14.63
CA ILE A 115 -14.07 -6.64 -15.22
C ILE A 115 -12.86 -7.45 -14.78
N CYS A 116 -13.10 -8.60 -14.15
CA CYS A 116 -12.05 -9.54 -13.76
C CYS A 116 -12.27 -10.87 -14.49
N ASP A 117 -11.31 -11.28 -15.30
CA ASP A 117 -11.32 -12.59 -15.96
C ASP A 117 -10.98 -13.67 -14.93
N LEU A 118 -11.83 -14.69 -14.84
CA LEU A 118 -11.72 -15.76 -13.86
C LEU A 118 -11.44 -17.10 -14.55
N PRO A 119 -10.41 -17.86 -14.14
CA PRO A 119 -10.14 -19.17 -14.72
C PRO A 119 -11.33 -20.12 -14.58
N GLY A 120 -11.85 -20.62 -15.72
CA GLY A 120 -12.94 -21.59 -15.74
C GLY A 120 -14.34 -21.02 -15.42
N LEU A 121 -14.49 -19.71 -15.32
CA LEU A 121 -15.76 -19.02 -15.07
C LEU A 121 -15.97 -17.87 -16.07
N ALA A 122 -17.19 -17.35 -16.14
CA ALA A 122 -17.44 -16.09 -16.83
C ALA A 122 -16.74 -14.93 -16.09
N ALA A 123 -16.32 -13.91 -16.83
CA ALA A 123 -15.69 -12.73 -16.26
C ALA A 123 -16.63 -12.06 -15.24
N LEU A 124 -16.10 -11.72 -14.07
CA LEU A 124 -16.80 -10.96 -13.06
C LEU A 124 -16.94 -9.51 -13.55
N LYS A 125 -18.18 -9.04 -13.69
CA LYS A 125 -18.46 -7.65 -14.05
C LYS A 125 -19.05 -6.95 -12.84
N TRP A 126 -18.43 -5.85 -12.42
CA TRP A 126 -18.86 -5.11 -11.25
C TRP A 126 -18.89 -3.60 -11.51
N PRO A 127 -20.06 -2.96 -11.51
CA PRO A 127 -20.15 -1.51 -11.50
C PRO A 127 -20.03 -0.98 -10.07
N VAL A 128 -19.07 -0.07 -9.87
CA VAL A 128 -18.90 0.72 -8.66
C VAL A 128 -19.54 2.09 -8.91
N HIS A 129 -20.61 2.42 -8.18
CA HIS A 129 -21.37 3.65 -8.32
C HIS A 129 -20.84 4.71 -7.36
N LEU A 130 -19.89 5.50 -7.84
CA LEU A 130 -19.16 6.51 -7.10
C LEU A 130 -20.00 7.80 -7.02
N LYS A 131 -20.51 8.11 -5.82
CA LYS A 131 -21.29 9.33 -5.57
C LYS A 131 -20.36 10.50 -5.25
N LYS A 132 -20.66 11.68 -5.79
CA LYS A 132 -19.87 12.88 -5.50
C LYS A 132 -20.00 13.23 -4.01
N ALA A 133 -18.88 13.23 -3.31
CA ALA A 133 -18.81 13.54 -1.90
C ALA A 133 -18.78 15.07 -1.68
N PRO A 134 -19.15 15.56 -0.47
CA PRO A 134 -18.99 16.96 -0.12
C PRO A 134 -17.54 17.42 -0.28
N SER A 135 -17.34 18.69 -0.62
CA SER A 135 -16.00 19.27 -0.82
C SER A 135 -15.08 19.12 0.39
N SER A 136 -15.63 19.10 1.60
CA SER A 136 -14.89 18.85 2.85
C SER A 136 -14.27 17.45 2.94
N SER A 137 -14.72 16.49 2.13
CA SER A 137 -14.26 15.09 2.18
C SER A 137 -12.80 14.95 1.76
N ILE A 138 -12.33 15.79 0.84
CA ILE A 138 -10.91 15.81 0.43
C ILE A 138 -10.03 16.22 1.62
N THR A 139 -10.47 17.24 2.36
CA THR A 139 -9.75 17.71 3.54
C THR A 139 -9.61 16.60 4.58
N SER A 140 -10.69 15.88 4.87
CA SER A 140 -10.69 14.84 5.91
C SER A 140 -10.05 13.53 5.49
N ASN A 141 -10.21 13.08 4.24
CA ASN A 141 -9.74 11.77 3.79
C ASN A 141 -8.34 11.81 3.15
N LEU A 142 -7.85 12.99 2.77
CA LEU A 142 -6.58 13.13 2.06
C LEU A 142 -5.67 14.19 2.70
N VAL A 143 -6.10 15.44 2.77
CA VAL A 143 -5.20 16.56 3.16
C VAL A 143 -4.73 16.45 4.61
N LEU A 144 -5.65 16.30 5.56
CA LEU A 144 -5.30 16.21 6.98
C LEU A 144 -4.43 14.98 7.30
N PRO A 145 -4.77 13.76 6.83
CA PRO A 145 -3.89 12.60 6.99
C PRO A 145 -2.49 12.81 6.41
N LEU A 146 -2.37 13.44 5.23
CA LEU A 146 -1.06 13.72 4.61
C LEU A 146 -0.22 14.69 5.47
N ILE A 147 -0.84 15.75 6.00
CA ILE A 147 -0.13 16.70 6.89
C ILE A 147 0.31 16.00 8.18
N GLN A 148 -0.56 15.17 8.77
CA GLN A 148 -0.23 14.39 9.97
C GLN A 148 0.90 13.40 9.72
N ALA A 149 0.83 12.63 8.62
CA ALA A 149 1.87 11.68 8.23
C ALA A 149 3.21 12.39 7.97
N HIS A 150 3.19 13.55 7.31
CA HIS A 150 4.38 14.37 7.09
C HIS A 150 4.99 14.86 8.42
N PHE A 151 4.16 15.39 9.32
CA PHE A 151 4.60 15.84 10.64
C PHE A 151 5.21 14.70 11.47
N LEU A 152 4.58 13.52 11.48
CA LEU A 152 5.10 12.36 12.19
C LEU A 152 6.43 11.88 11.60
N ARG A 153 6.55 11.83 10.27
CA ARG A 153 7.80 11.48 9.59
C ARG A 153 8.92 12.46 9.93
N GLN A 154 8.63 13.76 9.96
CA GLN A 154 9.63 14.76 10.33
C GLN A 154 10.15 14.53 11.75
N ARG A 155 9.26 14.26 12.71
CA ARG A 155 9.65 13.95 14.10
C ARG A 155 10.48 12.67 14.20
N GLU A 156 10.16 11.66 13.39
CA GLU A 156 10.94 10.43 13.34
C GLU A 156 12.36 10.69 12.82
N LEU A 157 12.50 11.49 11.76
CA LEU A 157 13.81 11.90 11.24
C LEU A 157 14.63 12.68 12.28
N ASP A 158 14.01 13.63 12.98
CA ASP A 158 14.68 14.40 14.03
C ASP A 158 15.14 13.49 15.19
N SER A 159 14.30 12.51 15.57
CA SER A 159 14.63 11.51 16.59
C SER A 159 15.83 10.64 16.17
N LEU A 160 15.82 10.15 14.92
CA LEU A 160 16.91 9.35 14.37
C LEU A 160 18.22 10.15 14.28
N ALA A 161 18.15 11.41 13.86
CA ALA A 161 19.32 12.29 13.82
C ALA A 161 19.92 12.51 15.21
N ASN A 162 19.08 12.75 16.23
CA ASN A 162 19.52 12.88 17.61
C ASN A 162 20.17 11.59 18.13
N LEU A 163 19.59 10.43 17.82
CA LEU A 163 20.14 9.13 18.22
C LEU A 163 21.51 8.88 17.56
N LEU A 164 21.68 9.24 16.30
CA LEU A 164 22.97 9.15 15.61
C LEU A 164 24.00 10.06 16.29
N HIS A 165 23.65 11.31 16.59
CA HIS A 165 24.55 12.22 17.28
C HIS A 165 24.99 11.70 18.66
N GLN A 166 24.06 11.11 19.42
CA GLN A 166 24.39 10.48 20.71
C GLN A 166 25.35 9.30 20.54
N LYS A 167 25.16 8.46 19.52
CA LYS A 167 26.07 7.36 19.20
C LYS A 167 27.46 7.87 18.82
N ASP A 168 27.54 8.91 17.99
CA ASP A 168 28.81 9.52 17.60
C ASP A 168 29.54 10.09 18.82
N GLN A 169 28.84 10.78 19.73
CA GLN A 169 29.45 11.27 20.97
C GLN A 169 30.02 10.15 21.86
N VAL A 170 29.33 9.01 21.96
CA VAL A 170 29.82 7.85 22.71
C VAL A 170 31.05 7.25 22.03
N ILE A 171 31.03 7.11 20.70
CA ILE A 171 32.16 6.61 19.93
C ILE A 171 33.38 7.52 20.12
N THR A 172 33.24 8.83 19.96
CA THR A 172 34.34 9.80 20.18
C THR A 172 34.90 9.69 21.60
N LYS A 173 34.04 9.61 22.62
CA LYS A 173 34.49 9.42 24.01
C LYS A 173 35.23 8.09 24.23
N LEU A 174 34.85 7.03 23.52
CA LEU A 174 35.56 5.75 23.57
C LEU A 174 36.92 5.88 22.88
N LEU A 175 36.99 6.53 21.72
CA LEU A 175 38.24 6.82 21.01
C LEU A 175 39.20 7.63 21.90
N ASP A 176 38.74 8.73 22.48
CA ASP A 176 39.52 9.58 23.39
C ASP A 176 40.10 8.77 24.56
N LYS A 177 39.31 7.86 25.13
CA LYS A 177 39.76 6.97 26.22
C LYS A 177 40.81 5.95 25.76
N LEU A 178 40.65 5.38 24.56
CA LEU A 178 41.59 4.41 24.02
C LEU A 178 42.95 5.05 23.74
N GLU A 179 42.95 6.26 23.17
CA GLU A 179 44.16 7.06 22.98
C GLU A 179 44.82 7.41 24.31
N ALA A 180 44.04 7.83 25.32
CA ALA A 180 44.56 8.16 26.65
C ALA A 180 45.19 6.96 27.38
N VAL A 181 44.71 5.74 27.13
CA VAL A 181 45.27 4.50 27.71
C VAL A 181 46.50 3.99 26.93
N GLY A 182 46.85 4.62 25.80
CA GLY A 182 48.03 4.27 24.99
C GLY A 182 47.87 2.98 24.18
N THR A 183 46.65 2.45 24.12
CA THR A 183 46.27 1.32 23.26
C THR A 183 45.66 1.88 21.98
N GLY A 184 46.45 1.99 20.90
CA GLY A 184 45.89 2.37 19.61
C GLY A 184 44.82 1.37 19.15
N LEU A 185 43.87 1.84 18.33
CA LEU A 185 42.70 1.07 17.88
C LEU A 185 43.11 -0.28 17.25
N GLU A 186 44.25 -0.28 16.57
CA GLU A 186 44.91 -1.43 15.96
C GLU A 186 45.17 -2.59 16.93
N HIS A 187 45.32 -2.35 18.24
CA HIS A 187 45.61 -3.38 19.24
C HIS A 187 44.35 -4.07 19.78
N ILE A 188 43.19 -3.41 19.75
CA ILE A 188 41.90 -3.94 20.25
C ILE A 188 41.17 -4.76 19.19
N PHE A 189 41.34 -4.41 17.91
CA PHE A 189 40.81 -5.19 16.78
C PHE A 189 41.77 -6.28 16.28
N ASN A 190 43.04 -6.30 16.74
CA ASN A 190 44.00 -7.35 16.42
C ASN A 190 43.65 -8.78 16.86
N PRO A 191 42.80 -9.07 17.87
CA PRO A 191 42.43 -10.45 18.18
C PRO A 191 41.65 -11.12 17.04
N LEU A 192 41.07 -10.34 16.12
CA LEU A 192 40.36 -10.83 14.94
C LEU A 192 41.28 -11.02 13.71
N SER A 193 42.49 -10.46 13.72
CA SER A 193 43.48 -10.68 12.67
C SER A 193 44.39 -11.84 13.08
N GLY A 194 43.85 -13.05 12.95
CA GLY A 194 44.57 -14.30 13.19
C GLY A 194 45.89 -14.36 12.42
N LYS A 195 46.98 -14.18 13.16
CA LYS A 195 48.36 -14.42 12.73
C LYS A 195 48.52 -15.86 12.27
N ARG A 196 48.33 -16.15 10.96
CA ARG A 196 49.03 -17.27 10.31
C ARG A 196 50.51 -16.90 10.19
N ARG A 197 51.31 -17.30 11.18
CA ARG A 197 52.75 -17.50 10.99
C ARG A 197 53.03 -18.99 11.10
N SER A 198 53.10 -19.67 9.96
CA SER A 198 53.72 -20.98 9.83
C SER A 198 55.23 -20.82 10.00
N ALA A 199 55.73 -21.11 11.20
CA ALA A 199 57.16 -21.24 11.45
C ALA A 199 57.54 -22.72 11.47
N GLY A 200 58.36 -23.12 10.50
CA GLY A 200 59.37 -24.17 10.66
C GLY A 200 58.93 -25.63 10.41
N GLN A 201 58.90 -26.06 9.15
CA GLN A 201 59.35 -27.41 8.81
C GLN A 201 60.65 -27.32 8.00
N SER A 202 61.76 -27.66 8.65
CA SER A 202 62.96 -28.15 7.99
C SER A 202 63.54 -29.23 8.88
N GLN A 203 62.94 -30.42 8.80
CA GLN A 203 63.54 -31.66 9.32
C GLN A 203 64.24 -32.35 8.15
N ARG A 204 65.56 -32.29 8.21
CA ARG A 204 66.51 -33.07 7.43
C ARG A 204 66.48 -34.50 7.98
N ILE A 205 66.13 -35.50 7.17
CA ILE A 205 66.31 -36.92 7.52
C ILE A 205 67.27 -37.51 6.49
N LYS A 206 68.33 -38.15 7.00
CA LYS A 206 69.18 -39.12 6.30
C LYS A 206 68.49 -40.47 6.28
#